data_AF-A0A7S1A2C2-F1
#
_entry.id   AF-A0A7S1A2C2-F1
#
_cell.length_a   1.000
_cell.length_b   1.000
_cell.length_c   1.000
_cell.angle_alpha   90.00
_cell.angle_beta   90.00
_cell.angle_gamma   90.00
#
_symmetry.space_group_name_H-M   'P 1'
#
loop_
_entity.id
_entity.type
_entity.pdbx_description
1 polymer ?
#
loop_
_entity_poly.entity_id
_entity_poly.type
_entity_poly.pdbx_seq_one_letter_code
_entity_poly.pdbx_strand_id
1 'polypeptide(L)'
;LKPFFLQTAEGSPKMLLLSFYAFFAVDAVKLVRVGSQDASARDLTRHRMKVPGVHLQASTADDIHTMLNAALTSGPVRMPLNSPCETYNITALAHLQKEVFKHRAQVLLTNTDGRAPLHRTLDALENEHAQNEVYVRSHPHVAEAVRDGMCNAIALSWVHHLTDAGRTDLSSYRLPLLSMMTTQRWSKNLAQNPDVENTFTVSTPCEEGHNLIYNSTIHKGIEGGSLSWPEEGEYQGVAYDVYPFWPIVVDGQEVNRTNLSRSEAAHELSTVWSKQYNARRMTHSLCYLQELGLGWGEDSSCTLLMNGPTAYLYDTNESNCCLAGYNGAVSAPGPPGSDWQDVIWCNLDPMFENFPEWWTQSESTTNKSVQQMDNYTQTSGHYSGPVQYSTALWGESWFYYITDLKGNPLEYGEGPCEYPSTWDCDSGESRYGKHNGWNSRDFWPETFGGRTVLESEFEVPSVCENTTNECLFQFPCAVSSPMDFGGAPKPF
;
A
#
# COMPACT_ATOMS: atom_id res chain seq x y z
N LEU A 1 -32.42 -40.63 -10.94
CA LEU A 1 -33.11 -41.91 -11.22
C LEU A 1 -34.28 -42.04 -10.26
N LYS A 2 -35.50 -42.27 -10.78
CA LYS A 2 -36.75 -42.34 -10.01
C LYS A 2 -36.73 -43.48 -8.98
N PRO A 3 -37.35 -43.33 -7.79
CA PRO A 3 -37.40 -44.38 -6.79
C PRO A 3 -38.49 -45.40 -7.12
N PHE A 4 -38.19 -46.67 -6.92
CA PHE A 4 -39.16 -47.76 -6.94
C PHE A 4 -39.62 -48.03 -5.50
N PHE A 5 -40.93 -47.92 -5.28
CA PHE A 5 -41.60 -48.42 -4.07
C PHE A 5 -41.99 -49.89 -4.30
N LEU A 6 -41.70 -50.74 -3.32
CA LEU A 6 -42.31 -52.06 -3.18
C LEU A 6 -43.01 -52.10 -1.82
N GLN A 7 -44.31 -52.42 -1.88
CA GLN A 7 -45.23 -52.46 -0.76
C GLN A 7 -45.76 -53.89 -0.65
N THR A 8 -45.44 -54.58 0.44
CA THR A 8 -46.18 -55.74 0.99
C THR A 8 -46.04 -55.65 2.51
N ALA A 9 -47.09 -55.28 3.26
CA ALA A 9 -48.16 -56.13 3.77
C ALA A 9 -47.70 -57.05 4.94
N GLU A 10 -48.22 -56.74 6.13
CA GLU A 10 -48.26 -57.52 7.38
C GLU A 10 -47.09 -57.43 8.39
N GLY A 11 -47.32 -56.65 9.46
CA GLY A 11 -47.30 -57.17 10.83
C GLY A 11 -45.96 -57.32 11.59
N SER A 12 -45.60 -56.25 12.33
CA SER A 12 -44.75 -56.23 13.55
C SER A 12 -43.22 -56.34 13.38
N PRO A 13 -42.43 -55.45 14.02
CA PRO A 13 -40.98 -55.43 13.87
C PRO A 13 -40.31 -56.45 14.80
N LYS A 14 -39.48 -57.33 14.23
CA LYS A 14 -38.47 -58.08 15.00
C LYS A 14 -37.09 -57.51 14.65
N MET A 15 -36.51 -56.81 15.63
CA MET A 15 -35.15 -56.31 15.61
C MET A 15 -34.20 -57.51 15.72
N LEU A 16 -33.50 -57.84 14.64
CA LEU A 16 -32.44 -58.84 14.63
C LEU A 16 -31.12 -58.13 14.34
N LEU A 17 -30.36 -57.81 15.40
CA LEU A 17 -28.98 -57.38 15.29
C LEU A 17 -28.15 -58.57 14.81
N LEU A 18 -27.75 -58.56 13.54
CA LEU A 18 -26.71 -59.44 13.01
C LEU A 18 -25.48 -58.58 12.73
N SER A 19 -24.50 -58.69 13.63
CA SER A 19 -23.16 -58.15 13.49
C SER A 19 -22.43 -58.83 12.33
N PHE A 20 -22.25 -58.13 11.23
CA PHE A 20 -21.27 -58.48 10.20
C PHE A 20 -19.96 -57.73 10.47
N TYR A 21 -18.96 -58.44 10.99
CA TYR A 21 -17.56 -57.99 10.96
C TYR A 21 -17.04 -58.13 9.53
N ALA A 22 -17.17 -57.08 8.73
CA ALA A 22 -16.45 -56.94 7.47
C ALA A 22 -15.11 -56.24 7.74
N PHE A 23 -14.02 -57.00 7.61
CA PHE A 23 -12.66 -56.49 7.49
C PHE A 23 -12.58 -55.61 6.23
N PHE A 24 -12.68 -54.30 6.39
CA PHE A 24 -12.15 -53.35 5.41
C PHE A 24 -10.80 -52.85 5.93
N ALA A 25 -9.73 -53.33 5.29
CA ALA A 25 -8.45 -52.67 5.32
C ALA A 25 -8.66 -51.28 4.69
N VAL A 26 -8.79 -50.26 5.54
CA VAL A 26 -8.73 -48.87 5.11
C VAL A 26 -7.27 -48.59 4.83
N ASP A 27 -6.89 -48.69 3.56
CA ASP A 27 -5.70 -48.01 3.07
C ASP A 27 -5.84 -46.55 3.48
N ALA A 28 -4.94 -46.12 4.37
CA ALA A 28 -4.77 -44.73 4.73
C ALA A 28 -4.31 -43.97 3.48
N VAL A 29 -5.27 -43.58 2.65
CA VAL A 29 -5.11 -42.46 1.72
C VAL A 29 -4.79 -41.28 2.63
N LYS A 30 -3.50 -40.95 2.73
CA LYS A 30 -3.07 -39.61 3.13
C LYS A 30 -3.80 -38.66 2.19
N LEU A 31 -4.93 -38.11 2.65
CA LEU A 31 -5.44 -36.87 2.11
C LEU A 31 -4.30 -35.87 2.34
N VAL A 32 -3.50 -35.66 1.30
CA VAL A 32 -2.69 -34.46 1.19
C VAL A 32 -3.73 -33.35 1.23
N ARG A 33 -3.81 -32.65 2.36
CA ARG A 33 -4.47 -31.34 2.40
C ARG A 33 -3.77 -30.53 1.32
N VAL A 34 -4.42 -30.37 0.18
CA VAL A 34 -4.13 -29.24 -0.68
C VAL A 34 -4.56 -28.05 0.16
N GLY A 35 -3.58 -27.36 0.76
CA GLY A 35 -3.84 -26.13 1.52
C GLY A 35 -4.73 -25.22 0.69
N SER A 36 -5.63 -24.49 1.35
CA SER A 36 -6.46 -23.49 0.68
C SER A 36 -5.57 -22.61 -0.22
N GLN A 37 -5.85 -22.60 -1.52
CA GLN A 37 -5.15 -21.74 -2.47
C GLN A 37 -5.62 -20.28 -2.38
N ASP A 38 -6.59 -20.00 -1.51
CA ASP A 38 -7.13 -18.66 -1.35
C ASP A 38 -6.10 -17.79 -0.65
N ALA A 39 -5.57 -16.82 -1.38
CA ALA A 39 -4.70 -15.79 -0.83
C ALA A 39 -5.50 -14.91 0.13
N SER A 40 -4.93 -14.59 1.29
CA SER A 40 -5.56 -13.67 2.22
C SER A 40 -5.63 -12.26 1.62
N ALA A 41 -6.49 -11.40 2.17
CA ALA A 41 -6.53 -9.99 1.76
C ALA A 41 -5.14 -9.33 1.87
N ARG A 42 -4.35 -9.68 2.88
CA ARG A 42 -2.98 -9.17 3.07
C ARG A 42 -2.03 -9.65 1.98
N ASP A 43 -2.13 -10.92 1.58
CA ASP A 43 -1.34 -11.47 0.46
C ASP A 43 -1.68 -10.77 -0.86
N LEU A 44 -2.97 -10.60 -1.14
CA LEU A 44 -3.43 -9.91 -2.34
C LEU A 44 -3.04 -8.43 -2.35
N THR A 45 -3.12 -7.74 -1.20
CA THR A 45 -2.65 -6.36 -1.05
C THR A 45 -1.16 -6.28 -1.33
N ARG A 46 -0.34 -7.12 -0.68
CA ARG A 46 1.12 -7.14 -0.92
C ARG A 46 1.47 -7.44 -2.37
N HIS A 47 0.73 -8.35 -3.00
CA HIS A 47 0.87 -8.69 -4.41
C HIS A 47 0.59 -7.49 -5.33
N ARG A 48 -0.49 -6.75 -5.08
CA ARG A 48 -0.92 -5.60 -5.89
C ARG A 48 -0.05 -4.35 -5.69
N MET A 49 0.53 -4.16 -4.51
CA MET A 49 1.41 -3.02 -4.23
C MET A 49 2.70 -3.14 -5.05
N LYS A 50 2.90 -2.25 -6.03
CA LYS A 50 4.11 -2.23 -6.88
C LYS A 50 5.35 -1.71 -6.14
N VAL A 51 5.12 -0.83 -5.16
CA VAL A 51 6.17 -0.21 -4.34
C VAL A 51 5.95 -0.68 -2.91
N PRO A 52 6.97 -1.22 -2.22
CA PRO A 52 6.82 -1.61 -0.83
C PRO A 52 6.56 -0.39 0.05
N GLY A 53 5.93 -0.58 1.21
CA GLY A 53 5.81 0.50 2.20
C GLY A 53 7.19 1.05 2.57
N VAL A 54 7.29 2.33 2.92
CA VAL A 54 8.58 3.01 3.07
C VAL A 54 9.44 2.43 4.19
N HIS A 55 8.79 1.84 5.19
CA HIS A 55 9.44 1.09 6.26
C HIS A 55 10.07 -0.24 5.83
N LEU A 56 9.75 -0.67 4.62
CA LEU A 56 10.41 -1.72 3.89
C LEU A 56 11.27 -1.11 2.78
N GLN A 57 11.73 0.13 2.88
CA GLN A 57 12.69 0.69 1.95
C GLN A 57 13.94 1.19 2.68
N ALA A 58 15.10 1.06 2.05
CA ALA A 58 16.34 1.64 2.56
C ALA A 58 17.28 2.11 1.43
N SER A 59 18.24 2.97 1.76
CA SER A 59 19.09 3.66 0.77
C SER A 59 20.34 2.86 0.38
N THR A 60 20.70 1.84 1.14
CA THR A 60 21.87 0.99 0.88
C THR A 60 21.45 -0.48 0.91
N ALA A 61 22.13 -1.32 0.13
CA ALA A 61 21.86 -2.74 0.11
C ALA A 61 22.02 -3.39 1.51
N ASP A 62 22.99 -2.94 2.31
CA ASP A 62 23.24 -3.46 3.66
C ASP A 62 22.05 -3.14 4.59
N ASP A 63 21.51 -1.93 4.49
CA ASP A 63 20.33 -1.51 5.26
C ASP A 63 19.07 -2.26 4.79
N ILE A 64 18.90 -2.45 3.47
CA ILE A 64 17.79 -3.22 2.90
C ILE A 64 17.82 -4.64 3.45
N HIS A 65 18.96 -5.33 3.39
CA HIS A 65 19.05 -6.70 3.89
C HIS A 65 18.84 -6.80 5.40
N THR A 66 19.37 -5.84 6.17
CA THR A 66 19.14 -5.76 7.63
C THR A 66 17.66 -5.63 7.94
N MET A 67 16.98 -4.71 7.27
CA MET A 67 15.55 -4.43 7.43
C MET A 67 14.69 -5.62 6.99
N LEU A 68 14.97 -6.22 5.82
CA LEU A 68 14.23 -7.39 5.34
C LEU A 68 14.43 -8.60 6.27
N ASN A 69 15.66 -8.82 6.76
CA ASN A 69 15.91 -9.88 7.74
C ASN A 69 15.19 -9.63 9.08
N ALA A 70 15.05 -8.38 9.51
CA ALA A 70 14.21 -8.05 10.67
C ALA A 70 12.73 -8.41 10.40
N ALA A 71 12.20 -8.07 9.22
CA ALA A 71 10.83 -8.44 8.84
C ALA A 71 10.62 -9.96 8.76
N LEU A 72 11.62 -10.72 8.28
CA LEU A 72 11.58 -12.18 8.21
C LEU A 72 11.78 -12.88 9.57
N THR A 73 12.34 -12.20 10.56
CA THR A 73 12.56 -12.80 11.90
C THR A 73 11.44 -12.46 12.88
N SER A 74 10.93 -11.23 12.85
CA SER A 74 9.93 -10.76 13.82
C SER A 74 8.68 -10.12 13.21
N GLY A 75 8.63 -9.91 11.89
CA GLY A 75 7.55 -9.20 11.23
C GLY A 75 6.31 -10.04 10.88
N PRO A 76 5.34 -9.44 10.16
CA PRO A 76 4.09 -10.10 9.75
C PRO A 76 4.30 -11.32 8.83
N VAL A 77 5.44 -11.37 8.15
CA VAL A 77 5.85 -12.46 7.24
C VAL A 77 6.98 -13.31 7.85
N ARG A 78 7.08 -13.36 9.18
CA ARG A 78 8.17 -14.09 9.84
C ARG A 78 8.28 -15.54 9.39
N MET A 79 9.51 -15.99 9.19
CA MET A 79 9.87 -17.40 9.02
C MET A 79 10.04 -18.01 10.42
N PRO A 80 9.18 -18.97 10.83
CA PRO A 80 9.21 -19.52 12.19
C PRO A 80 10.54 -20.15 12.56
N LEU A 81 11.18 -20.81 11.60
CA LEU A 81 12.52 -21.37 11.71
C LEU A 81 13.38 -20.72 10.62
N ASN A 82 14.25 -19.79 11.03
CA ASN A 82 15.17 -19.11 10.13
C ASN A 82 16.63 -19.37 10.53
N SER A 83 17.56 -19.20 9.59
CA SER A 83 19.01 -19.26 9.84
C SER A 83 19.78 -18.37 8.86
N PRO A 84 20.99 -17.90 9.23
CA PRO A 84 21.82 -17.12 8.32
C PRO A 84 22.10 -17.88 7.01
N CYS A 85 22.09 -17.18 5.88
CA CYS A 85 22.28 -17.77 4.55
C CYS A 85 23.59 -18.59 4.46
N GLU A 86 24.64 -18.12 5.13
CA GLU A 86 25.98 -18.68 5.13
C GLU A 86 26.05 -20.08 5.76
N THR A 87 25.03 -20.48 6.52
CA THR A 87 24.92 -21.83 7.09
C THR A 87 24.49 -22.89 6.09
N TYR A 88 24.06 -22.47 4.89
CA TYR A 88 23.57 -23.36 3.85
C TYR A 88 24.62 -23.60 2.76
N ASN A 89 24.57 -24.79 2.17
CA ASN A 89 25.22 -25.08 0.91
C ASN A 89 24.19 -25.10 -0.24
N ILE A 90 24.68 -25.08 -1.47
CA ILE A 90 23.84 -24.98 -2.69
C ILE A 90 22.86 -26.15 -2.80
N THR A 91 23.27 -27.38 -2.49
CA THR A 91 22.38 -28.55 -2.56
C THR A 91 21.23 -28.46 -1.57
N ALA A 92 21.47 -27.94 -0.36
CA ALA A 92 20.43 -27.70 0.63
C ALA A 92 19.45 -26.59 0.17
N LEU A 93 19.98 -25.50 -0.40
CA LEU A 93 19.15 -24.42 -0.95
C LEU A 93 18.33 -24.86 -2.16
N ALA A 94 18.90 -25.70 -3.02
CA ALA A 94 18.19 -26.29 -4.16
C ALA A 94 16.98 -27.10 -3.68
N HIS A 95 17.17 -27.94 -2.65
CA HIS A 95 16.06 -28.67 -2.03
C HIS A 95 14.99 -27.72 -1.49
N LEU A 96 15.38 -26.69 -0.72
CA LEU A 96 14.43 -25.73 -0.14
C LEU A 96 13.67 -24.93 -1.20
N GLN A 97 14.33 -24.48 -2.27
CA GLN A 97 13.66 -23.78 -3.38
C GLN A 97 12.59 -24.64 -4.04
N LYS A 98 12.82 -25.95 -4.18
CA LYS A 98 11.82 -26.87 -4.72
C LYS A 98 10.63 -27.05 -3.79
N GLU A 99 10.87 -27.15 -2.49
CA GLU A 99 9.78 -27.18 -1.52
C GLU A 99 8.97 -25.89 -1.56
N VAL A 100 9.62 -24.73 -1.51
CA VAL A 100 8.94 -23.42 -1.64
C VAL A 100 8.17 -23.32 -2.96
N PHE A 101 8.73 -23.79 -4.07
CA PHE A 101 8.09 -23.77 -5.39
C PHE A 101 6.75 -24.52 -5.39
N LYS A 102 6.67 -25.68 -4.75
CA LYS A 102 5.46 -26.52 -4.68
C LYS A 102 4.30 -25.85 -3.96
N HIS A 103 4.58 -24.90 -3.06
CA HIS A 103 3.57 -24.19 -2.26
C HIS A 103 3.18 -22.82 -2.83
N ARG A 104 3.72 -22.41 -3.99
CA ARG A 104 3.37 -21.14 -4.63
C ARG A 104 1.90 -21.13 -5.07
N ALA A 105 1.23 -19.99 -4.87
CA ALA A 105 -0.16 -19.80 -5.27
C ALA A 105 -0.25 -19.02 -6.59
N GLN A 106 -0.98 -19.57 -7.56
CA GLN A 106 -1.06 -19.00 -8.93
C GLN A 106 -1.55 -17.55 -8.96
N VAL A 107 -2.47 -17.18 -8.06
CA VAL A 107 -3.00 -15.81 -7.97
C VAL A 107 -1.90 -14.78 -7.63
N LEU A 108 -0.81 -15.21 -6.99
CA LEU A 108 0.33 -14.38 -6.58
C LEU A 108 1.50 -14.41 -7.59
N LEU A 109 1.33 -15.08 -8.74
CA LEU A 109 2.38 -15.22 -9.76
C LEU A 109 2.17 -14.33 -11.00
N THR A 110 1.22 -13.40 -10.93
CA THR A 110 0.83 -12.53 -12.06
C THR A 110 1.65 -11.24 -12.17
N ASN A 111 2.60 -11.00 -11.25
CA ASN A 111 3.46 -9.82 -11.30
C ASN A 111 4.41 -9.86 -12.49
N THR A 112 4.67 -8.68 -13.05
CA THR A 112 5.64 -8.47 -14.16
C THR A 112 6.84 -7.62 -13.74
N ASP A 113 6.93 -7.28 -12.45
CA ASP A 113 8.05 -6.53 -11.86
C ASP A 113 9.10 -7.47 -11.26
N GLY A 114 10.04 -6.93 -10.47
CA GLY A 114 11.09 -7.72 -9.81
C GLY A 114 10.59 -8.84 -8.90
N ARG A 115 9.30 -8.88 -8.57
CA ARG A 115 8.68 -9.96 -7.79
C ARG A 115 8.19 -11.10 -8.68
N ALA A 116 8.29 -11.00 -10.01
CA ALA A 116 7.89 -12.08 -10.91
C ALA A 116 8.69 -13.36 -10.62
N PRO A 117 8.06 -14.55 -10.64
CA PRO A 117 8.80 -15.79 -10.46
C PRO A 117 9.77 -16.01 -11.63
N LEU A 118 11.05 -16.19 -11.32
CA LEU A 118 12.08 -16.48 -12.34
C LEU A 118 11.74 -17.73 -13.16
N HIS A 119 11.24 -18.78 -12.50
CA HIS A 119 10.82 -20.02 -13.14
C HIS A 119 9.31 -20.22 -13.03
N ARG A 120 8.69 -20.55 -14.18
CA ARG A 120 7.27 -20.90 -14.26
C ARG A 120 6.99 -22.37 -14.00
N THR A 121 7.99 -23.24 -14.15
CA THR A 121 7.85 -24.69 -13.98
C THR A 121 8.93 -25.24 -13.06
N LEU A 122 8.62 -26.35 -12.38
CA LEU A 122 9.58 -27.04 -11.51
C LEU A 122 10.77 -27.58 -12.32
N ASP A 123 10.53 -28.14 -13.51
CA ASP A 123 11.58 -28.64 -14.38
C ASP A 123 12.60 -27.55 -14.77
N ALA A 124 12.14 -26.32 -15.01
CA ALA A 124 13.03 -25.20 -15.33
C ALA A 124 13.92 -24.83 -14.14
N LEU A 125 13.37 -24.84 -12.92
CA LEU A 125 14.11 -24.61 -11.68
C LEU A 125 15.12 -25.75 -11.44
N GLU A 126 14.73 -27.01 -11.62
CA GLU A 126 15.62 -28.16 -11.44
C GLU A 126 16.78 -28.16 -12.45
N ASN A 127 16.51 -27.74 -13.69
CA ASN A 127 17.55 -27.57 -14.71
C ASN A 127 18.56 -26.48 -14.32
N GLU A 128 18.09 -25.34 -13.81
CA GLU A 128 18.98 -24.29 -13.30
C GLU A 128 19.83 -24.79 -12.11
N HIS A 129 19.23 -25.52 -11.17
CA HIS A 129 19.98 -26.11 -10.05
C HIS A 129 21.10 -27.03 -10.52
N ALA A 130 20.81 -27.90 -11.49
CA ALA A 130 21.81 -28.79 -12.07
C ALA A 130 22.94 -28.00 -12.76
N GLN A 131 22.61 -26.92 -13.46
CA GLN A 131 23.60 -26.03 -14.09
C GLN A 131 24.46 -25.32 -13.04
N ASN A 132 23.85 -24.78 -11.98
CA ASN A 132 24.55 -24.13 -10.87
C ASN A 132 25.52 -25.10 -10.17
N GLU A 133 25.12 -26.36 -9.92
CA GLU A 133 26.01 -27.36 -9.33
C GLU A 133 27.21 -27.71 -10.22
N VAL A 134 27.02 -27.79 -11.54
CA VAL A 134 28.13 -28.01 -12.48
C VAL A 134 29.04 -26.79 -12.52
N TYR A 135 28.47 -25.60 -12.59
CA TYR A 135 29.20 -24.35 -12.71
C TYR A 135 30.03 -24.05 -11.47
N VAL A 136 29.48 -24.23 -10.26
CA VAL A 136 30.20 -24.01 -9.01
C VAL A 136 31.32 -25.04 -8.80
N ARG A 137 31.16 -26.28 -9.28
CA ARG A 137 32.24 -27.27 -9.26
C ARG A 137 33.42 -26.86 -10.13
N SER A 138 33.18 -26.27 -11.30
CA SER A 138 34.24 -25.77 -12.17
C SER A 138 34.76 -24.38 -11.78
N HIS A 139 33.98 -23.60 -11.02
CA HIS A 139 34.32 -22.25 -10.57
C HIS A 139 34.05 -22.06 -9.07
N PRO A 140 34.83 -22.69 -8.16
CA PRO A 140 34.52 -22.67 -6.72
C PRO A 140 34.43 -21.27 -6.09
N HIS A 141 35.09 -20.28 -6.67
CA HIS A 141 35.08 -18.89 -6.20
C HIS A 141 33.70 -18.21 -6.33
N VAL A 142 32.77 -18.77 -7.11
CA VAL A 142 31.41 -18.23 -7.30
C VAL A 142 30.39 -18.85 -6.35
N ALA A 143 30.78 -19.89 -5.58
CA ALA A 143 29.87 -20.69 -4.76
C ALA A 143 29.05 -19.85 -3.77
N GLU A 144 29.68 -18.85 -3.16
CA GLU A 144 29.04 -17.95 -2.20
C GLU A 144 28.03 -17.04 -2.88
N ALA A 145 28.33 -16.50 -4.06
CA ALA A 145 27.40 -15.67 -4.81
C ALA A 145 26.16 -16.48 -5.25
N VAL A 146 26.34 -17.71 -5.72
CA VAL A 146 25.21 -18.61 -6.06
C VAL A 146 24.35 -18.91 -4.83
N ARG A 147 24.99 -19.24 -3.70
CA ARG A 147 24.30 -19.47 -2.42
C ARG A 147 23.45 -18.26 -2.04
N ASP A 148 24.03 -17.06 -2.08
CA ASP A 148 23.39 -15.82 -1.66
C ASP A 148 22.19 -15.46 -2.57
N GLY A 149 22.32 -15.65 -3.88
CA GLY A 149 21.20 -15.48 -4.82
C GLY A 149 20.06 -16.47 -4.58
N MET A 150 20.38 -17.72 -4.26
CA MET A 150 19.37 -18.72 -3.92
C MET A 150 18.64 -18.41 -2.60
N CYS A 151 19.34 -17.89 -1.59
CA CYS A 151 18.73 -17.40 -0.35
C CYS A 151 17.74 -16.25 -0.63
N ASN A 152 18.13 -15.28 -1.47
CA ASN A 152 17.25 -14.18 -1.88
C ASN A 152 15.98 -14.69 -2.57
N ALA A 153 16.11 -15.60 -3.54
CA ALA A 153 14.97 -16.17 -4.23
C ALA A 153 14.02 -16.94 -3.30
N ILE A 154 14.54 -17.63 -2.27
CA ILE A 154 13.70 -18.28 -1.25
C ILE A 154 12.93 -17.22 -0.44
N ALA A 155 13.62 -16.19 0.04
CA ALA A 155 13.01 -15.12 0.82
C ALA A 155 11.93 -14.36 0.02
N LEU A 156 12.23 -14.01 -1.23
CA LEU A 156 11.29 -13.36 -2.14
C LEU A 156 10.04 -14.23 -2.36
N SER A 157 10.21 -15.52 -2.65
CA SER A 157 9.08 -16.42 -2.80
C SER A 157 8.26 -16.57 -1.52
N TRP A 158 8.90 -16.65 -0.36
CA TRP A 158 8.22 -16.73 0.93
C TRP A 158 7.27 -15.56 1.16
N VAL A 159 7.73 -14.34 0.84
CA VAL A 159 6.97 -13.11 1.06
C VAL A 159 5.93 -12.86 -0.02
N HIS A 160 6.24 -13.14 -1.29
CA HIS A 160 5.43 -12.68 -2.43
C HIS A 160 4.70 -13.78 -3.19
N HIS A 161 5.10 -15.04 -3.09
CA HIS A 161 4.53 -16.14 -3.89
C HIS A 161 3.71 -17.15 -3.08
N LEU A 162 3.83 -17.11 -1.76
CA LEU A 162 3.13 -18.01 -0.85
C LEU A 162 1.91 -17.32 -0.23
N THR A 163 0.85 -18.09 -0.03
CA THR A 163 -0.27 -17.70 0.85
C THR A 163 0.07 -17.97 2.32
N ASP A 164 -0.76 -17.48 3.23
CA ASP A 164 -0.68 -17.87 4.65
C ASP A 164 -0.73 -19.39 4.86
N ALA A 165 -1.53 -20.11 4.06
CA ALA A 165 -1.57 -21.58 4.09
C ALA A 165 -0.23 -22.19 3.62
N GLY A 166 0.34 -21.70 2.51
CA GLY A 166 1.63 -22.17 2.01
C GLY A 166 2.78 -21.93 2.99
N ARG A 167 2.81 -20.77 3.67
CA ARG A 167 3.77 -20.49 4.75
C ARG A 167 3.57 -21.40 5.96
N THR A 168 2.32 -21.71 6.29
CA THR A 168 2.00 -22.64 7.39
C THR A 168 2.50 -24.06 7.10
N ASP A 169 2.30 -24.56 5.88
CA ASP A 169 2.78 -25.89 5.47
C ASP A 169 4.31 -26.00 5.53
N LEU A 170 5.00 -24.89 5.29
CA LEU A 170 6.46 -24.80 5.34
C LEU A 170 7.02 -24.41 6.72
N SER A 171 6.19 -24.22 7.75
CA SER A 171 6.61 -23.73 9.07
C SER A 171 7.63 -24.62 9.80
N SER A 172 7.72 -25.90 9.41
CA SER A 172 8.70 -26.86 9.96
C SER A 172 10.06 -26.84 9.26
N TYR A 173 10.16 -26.16 8.11
CA TYR A 173 11.42 -26.01 7.40
C TYR A 173 12.23 -24.86 7.98
N ARG A 174 13.53 -25.09 8.17
CA ARG A 174 14.49 -24.04 8.50
C ARG A 174 14.88 -23.32 7.21
N LEU A 175 14.37 -22.11 7.01
CA LEU A 175 14.58 -21.31 5.80
C LEU A 175 15.74 -20.31 5.97
N PRO A 176 16.48 -20.00 4.89
CA PRO A 176 17.54 -19.01 4.94
C PRO A 176 16.99 -17.59 5.03
N LEU A 177 17.68 -16.75 5.81
CA LEU A 177 17.61 -15.30 5.71
C LEU A 177 18.37 -14.79 4.48
N LEU A 178 18.25 -13.51 4.15
CA LEU A 178 19.10 -12.87 3.15
C LEU A 178 20.56 -12.84 3.65
N SER A 179 21.51 -13.04 2.73
CA SER A 179 22.93 -12.88 3.02
C SER A 179 23.26 -11.45 3.44
N MET A 180 24.14 -11.24 4.41
CA MET A 180 24.64 -9.89 4.72
C MET A 180 25.77 -9.46 3.76
N MET A 181 26.14 -10.32 2.81
CA MET A 181 27.00 -9.97 1.67
C MET A 181 26.15 -9.45 0.52
N THR A 182 26.10 -8.12 0.40
CA THR A 182 25.22 -7.41 -0.52
C THR A 182 25.80 -7.24 -1.92
N THR A 183 24.97 -6.82 -2.88
CA THR A 183 25.44 -6.51 -4.25
C THR A 183 26.58 -5.52 -4.26
N GLN A 184 26.57 -4.52 -3.38
CA GLN A 184 27.65 -3.54 -3.27
C GLN A 184 28.98 -4.20 -2.89
N ARG A 185 28.96 -5.20 -2.00
CA ARG A 185 30.17 -5.94 -1.59
C ARG A 185 30.62 -6.91 -2.68
N TRP A 186 29.68 -7.53 -3.40
CA TRP A 186 29.98 -8.36 -4.55
C TRP A 186 30.45 -7.56 -5.76
N SER A 187 30.01 -6.31 -5.96
CA SER A 187 30.35 -5.49 -7.13
C SER A 187 31.85 -5.37 -7.40
N LYS A 188 32.67 -5.31 -6.34
CA LYS A 188 34.15 -5.34 -6.45
C LYS A 188 34.70 -6.67 -6.97
N ASN A 189 34.06 -7.78 -6.63
CA ASN A 189 34.41 -9.13 -7.10
C ASN A 189 33.81 -9.42 -8.49
N LEU A 190 32.61 -8.89 -8.78
CA LEU A 190 31.88 -9.06 -10.03
C LEU A 190 32.54 -8.34 -11.20
N ALA A 191 33.07 -7.12 -10.97
CA ALA A 191 33.81 -6.37 -11.98
C ALA A 191 35.07 -7.12 -12.51
N GLN A 192 35.50 -8.17 -11.80
CA GLN A 192 36.64 -9.00 -12.18
C GLN A 192 36.23 -10.35 -12.80
N ASN A 193 34.93 -10.71 -12.77
CA ASN A 193 34.43 -12.03 -13.16
C ASN A 193 33.05 -11.89 -13.86
N PRO A 194 33.02 -11.57 -15.17
CA PRO A 194 31.78 -11.31 -15.91
C PRO A 194 30.83 -12.52 -15.94
N ASP A 195 31.34 -13.74 -15.77
CA ASP A 195 30.50 -14.94 -15.74
C ASP A 195 29.64 -15.05 -14.45
N VAL A 196 29.96 -14.29 -13.40
CA VAL A 196 29.21 -14.25 -12.12
C VAL A 196 28.05 -13.27 -12.19
N GLU A 197 28.10 -12.29 -13.11
CA GLU A 197 27.11 -11.23 -13.26
C GLU A 197 25.70 -11.80 -13.52
N ASN A 198 25.56 -12.75 -14.45
CA ASN A 198 24.27 -13.37 -14.79
C ASN A 198 23.63 -14.13 -13.62
N THR A 199 24.42 -14.80 -12.78
CA THR A 199 23.89 -15.50 -11.59
C THR A 199 23.48 -14.52 -10.50
N PHE A 200 24.08 -13.33 -10.50
CA PHE A 200 23.87 -12.33 -9.48
C PHE A 200 22.71 -11.37 -9.76
N THR A 201 22.37 -11.13 -11.04
CA THR A 201 21.14 -10.42 -11.48
C THR A 201 19.85 -11.07 -10.93
N VAL A 202 19.91 -12.33 -10.50
CA VAL A 202 18.79 -13.04 -9.85
C VAL A 202 18.62 -12.63 -8.37
N SER A 203 19.65 -12.03 -7.76
CA SER A 203 19.70 -11.63 -6.34
C SER A 203 19.25 -10.19 -6.09
N THR A 204 19.28 -9.35 -7.13
CA THR A 204 19.01 -7.92 -7.05
C THR A 204 17.54 -7.52 -6.91
N PRO A 205 16.50 -8.34 -7.20
CA PRO A 205 15.13 -7.83 -7.16
C PRO A 205 14.66 -7.37 -5.77
N CYS A 206 15.18 -7.98 -4.70
CA CYS A 206 14.93 -7.50 -3.34
C CYS A 206 15.60 -6.14 -3.10
N GLU A 207 16.85 -5.97 -3.52
CA GLU A 207 17.53 -4.70 -3.37
C GLU A 207 16.89 -3.61 -4.25
N GLU A 208 16.65 -3.87 -5.53
CA GLU A 208 16.00 -2.93 -6.47
C GLU A 208 14.59 -2.54 -6.01
N GLY A 209 13.78 -3.51 -5.61
CA GLY A 209 12.40 -3.28 -5.20
C GLY A 209 12.27 -2.52 -3.87
N HIS A 210 13.28 -2.61 -3.00
CA HIS A 210 13.30 -1.99 -1.67
C HIS A 210 14.30 -0.82 -1.57
N ASN A 211 14.89 -0.38 -2.69
CA ASN A 211 15.83 0.75 -2.70
C ASN A 211 15.09 2.08 -2.72
N LEU A 212 15.27 2.87 -1.65
CA LEU A 212 14.75 4.25 -1.53
C LEU A 212 15.18 5.12 -2.72
N ILE A 213 16.43 4.98 -3.18
CA ILE A 213 17.07 5.83 -4.19
C ILE A 213 16.66 5.44 -5.61
N TYR A 214 16.36 4.16 -5.87
CA TYR A 214 15.95 3.73 -7.22
C TYR A 214 14.55 4.24 -7.60
N ASN A 215 13.80 4.75 -6.61
CA ASN A 215 12.54 5.46 -6.78
C ASN A 215 12.64 6.96 -6.40
N SER A 216 13.81 7.47 -6.02
CA SER A 216 14.02 8.87 -5.66
C SER A 216 15.37 9.40 -6.14
N THR A 217 15.40 10.10 -7.28
CA THR A 217 16.56 10.95 -7.62
C THR A 217 16.62 12.25 -6.80
N ILE A 218 16.22 12.26 -5.52
CA ILE A 218 16.26 13.47 -4.68
C ILE A 218 16.59 13.13 -3.22
N HIS A 219 17.88 12.97 -2.88
CA HIS A 219 18.33 13.17 -1.49
C HIS A 219 19.74 13.80 -1.45
N LYS A 220 19.78 15.10 -1.72
CA LYS A 220 20.78 16.01 -1.13
C LYS A 220 20.02 17.24 -0.61
N GLY A 221 19.78 17.33 0.70
CA GLY A 221 19.38 18.61 1.28
C GLY A 221 18.49 18.66 2.52
N ILE A 222 18.02 17.54 3.10
CA ILE A 222 17.16 17.61 4.29
C ILE A 222 17.85 16.90 5.46
N GLU A 223 18.80 17.61 6.08
CA GLU A 223 19.21 17.36 7.46
C GLU A 223 18.18 18.04 8.38
N GLY A 224 17.01 17.44 8.53
CA GLY A 224 15.95 17.93 9.41
C GLY A 224 15.04 16.76 9.73
N GLY A 225 14.98 16.39 11.01
CA GLY A 225 14.33 15.21 11.60
C GLY A 225 13.28 14.51 10.75
N SER A 226 13.45 13.20 10.54
CA SER A 226 12.37 12.31 10.11
C SER A 226 11.17 12.56 11.02
N LEU A 227 10.05 12.91 10.40
CA LEU A 227 8.80 13.24 11.08
C LEU A 227 8.31 11.99 11.80
N SER A 228 8.29 12.04 13.14
CA SER A 228 8.12 10.87 14.00
C SER A 228 6.65 10.51 14.18
N TRP A 229 6.02 10.02 13.12
CA TRP A 229 4.73 9.34 13.28
C TRP A 229 4.95 8.03 14.06
N PRO A 230 4.12 7.71 15.06
CA PRO A 230 4.17 6.40 15.70
C PRO A 230 3.78 5.32 14.68
N GLU A 231 4.28 4.10 14.82
CA GLU A 231 3.91 3.00 13.89
C GLU A 231 2.41 2.70 13.92
N GLU A 232 1.78 2.88 15.07
CA GLU A 232 0.34 2.80 15.23
C GLU A 232 -0.08 3.90 16.21
N GLY A 233 -1.21 4.51 15.96
CA GLY A 233 -1.63 5.61 16.80
C GLY A 233 -3.04 6.08 16.53
N GLU A 234 -3.47 6.94 17.42
CA GLU A 234 -4.70 7.69 17.31
C GLU A 234 -4.38 9.16 17.54
N TYR A 235 -5.13 10.02 16.86
CA TYR A 235 -5.09 11.44 17.11
C TYR A 235 -6.46 12.07 16.86
N GLN A 236 -6.69 13.16 17.58
CA GLN A 236 -7.83 14.04 17.40
C GLN A 236 -7.35 15.33 16.73
N GLY A 237 -8.30 16.05 16.17
CA GLY A 237 -8.04 17.31 15.51
C GLY A 237 -9.32 18.00 15.08
N VAL A 238 -9.13 19.06 14.32
CA VAL A 238 -10.22 19.71 13.61
C VAL A 238 -9.86 19.85 12.14
N ALA A 239 -10.85 19.63 11.30
CA ALA A 239 -10.78 19.88 9.88
C ALA A 239 -11.54 21.16 9.58
N TYR A 240 -10.95 21.97 8.72
CA TYR A 240 -11.53 23.18 8.17
C TYR A 240 -11.90 22.89 6.73
N ASP A 241 -13.01 23.49 6.30
CA ASP A 241 -13.63 23.27 5.00
C ASP A 241 -14.47 21.98 4.95
N VAL A 242 -15.15 21.80 3.83
CA VAL A 242 -16.09 20.72 3.63
C VAL A 242 -15.39 19.38 3.52
N TYR A 243 -15.87 18.38 4.27
CA TYR A 243 -15.47 17.00 4.03
C TYR A 243 -16.45 16.31 3.08
N PRO A 244 -15.96 15.55 2.10
CA PRO A 244 -14.56 15.34 1.74
C PRO A 244 -14.01 16.60 1.08
N PHE A 245 -12.74 16.93 1.33
CA PHE A 245 -12.03 18.18 0.97
C PHE A 245 -11.95 18.51 -0.52
N TRP A 246 -12.86 17.99 -1.33
CA TRP A 246 -12.85 18.03 -2.79
C TRP A 246 -14.21 18.51 -3.29
N PRO A 247 -14.23 19.28 -4.39
CA PRO A 247 -15.49 19.65 -5.01
C PRO A 247 -16.29 18.40 -5.38
N ILE A 248 -17.53 18.35 -4.88
CA ILE A 248 -18.48 17.30 -5.25
C ILE A 248 -19.11 17.69 -6.58
N VAL A 249 -19.10 16.74 -7.52
CA VAL A 249 -19.84 16.87 -8.77
C VAL A 249 -21.07 16.00 -8.72
N VAL A 250 -22.21 16.63 -8.96
CA VAL A 250 -23.49 15.95 -9.09
C VAL A 250 -23.99 16.21 -10.50
N ASP A 251 -24.22 15.15 -11.27
CA ASP A 251 -24.69 15.23 -12.66
C ASP A 251 -23.82 16.11 -13.58
N GLY A 252 -22.51 16.13 -13.34
CA GLY A 252 -21.56 16.93 -14.12
C GLY A 252 -21.55 18.42 -13.74
N GLN A 253 -22.26 18.85 -12.70
CA GLN A 253 -22.15 20.20 -12.17
C GLN A 253 -21.37 20.20 -10.85
N GLU A 254 -20.32 21.03 -10.79
CA GLU A 254 -19.67 21.37 -9.54
C GLU A 254 -20.70 22.05 -8.64
N VAL A 255 -20.96 21.45 -7.48
CA VAL A 255 -21.89 22.06 -6.54
C VAL A 255 -21.17 23.23 -5.88
N ASN A 256 -21.52 24.44 -6.32
CA ASN A 256 -20.87 25.67 -5.90
C ASN A 256 -21.12 25.89 -4.41
N ARG A 257 -20.14 25.55 -3.58
CA ARG A 257 -20.21 25.79 -2.15
C ARG A 257 -19.85 27.23 -1.88
N THR A 258 -20.90 27.98 -1.58
CA THR A 258 -20.83 29.40 -1.30
C THR A 258 -20.03 29.62 -0.01
N ASN A 259 -18.86 30.22 -0.15
CA ASN A 259 -18.19 31.03 0.88
C ASN A 259 -17.71 30.27 2.13
N LEU A 260 -16.88 29.24 1.94
CA LEU A 260 -16.23 28.54 3.06
C LEU A 260 -14.99 29.34 3.50
N SER A 261 -15.22 30.34 4.34
CA SER A 261 -14.12 30.98 5.05
C SER A 261 -13.54 30.00 6.08
N ARG A 262 -12.21 30.02 6.26
CA ARG A 262 -11.46 29.27 7.30
C ARG A 262 -12.08 29.35 8.72
N SER A 263 -12.97 30.32 8.96
CA SER A 263 -13.57 30.64 10.26
C SER A 263 -14.96 30.05 10.52
N GLU A 264 -15.69 29.50 9.54
CA GLU A 264 -17.14 29.26 9.73
C GLU A 264 -17.56 27.84 10.14
N ALA A 265 -16.73 26.81 9.97
CA ALA A 265 -17.01 25.52 10.62
C ALA A 265 -15.75 24.64 10.78
N ALA A 266 -15.20 24.62 11.99
CA ALA A 266 -14.24 23.59 12.39
C ALA A 266 -15.02 22.33 12.77
N HIS A 267 -14.67 21.19 12.19
CA HIS A 267 -15.31 19.91 12.43
C HIS A 267 -14.37 18.95 13.12
N GLU A 268 -14.88 18.23 14.12
CA GLU A 268 -14.06 17.28 14.86
C GLU A 268 -13.60 16.16 13.93
N LEU A 269 -12.30 15.87 14.01
CA LEU A 269 -11.63 14.82 13.25
C LEU A 269 -11.01 13.85 14.25
N SER A 270 -11.41 12.59 14.19
CA SER A 270 -10.75 11.49 14.88
C SER A 270 -10.07 10.60 13.85
N THR A 271 -8.79 10.28 14.05
CA THR A 271 -8.08 9.38 13.15
C THR A 271 -7.41 8.26 13.93
N VAL A 272 -7.65 7.03 13.48
CA VAL A 272 -6.87 5.85 13.86
C VAL A 272 -6.01 5.44 12.67
N TRP A 273 -4.74 5.14 12.92
CA TRP A 273 -3.81 4.74 11.88
C TRP A 273 -2.95 3.56 12.35
N SER A 274 -2.60 2.69 11.41
CA SER A 274 -1.63 1.62 11.64
C SER A 274 -0.79 1.38 10.40
N LYS A 275 0.52 1.50 10.59
CA LYS A 275 1.56 1.06 9.68
C LYS A 275 1.51 -0.45 9.47
N GLN A 276 1.29 -1.20 10.55
CA GLN A 276 1.26 -2.66 10.52
C GLN A 276 0.15 -3.16 9.59
N TYR A 277 -1.01 -2.50 9.62
CA TYR A 277 -2.16 -2.86 8.79
C TYR A 277 -2.21 -2.11 7.46
N ASN A 278 -1.32 -1.13 7.24
CA ASN A 278 -1.39 -0.16 6.13
C ASN A 278 -2.81 0.39 5.96
N ALA A 279 -3.36 0.87 7.08
CA ALA A 279 -4.75 1.28 7.17
C ALA A 279 -4.90 2.55 8.02
N ARG A 280 -5.95 3.30 7.69
CA ARG A 280 -6.31 4.56 8.35
C ARG A 280 -7.82 4.71 8.34
N ARG A 281 -8.39 5.03 9.49
CA ARG A 281 -9.80 5.36 9.65
C ARG A 281 -9.91 6.80 10.12
N MET A 282 -10.47 7.67 9.29
CA MET A 282 -10.72 9.07 9.62
C MET A 282 -12.21 9.28 9.78
N THR A 283 -12.66 9.60 10.98
CA THR A 283 -14.05 9.93 11.29
C THR A 283 -14.17 11.43 11.46
N HIS A 284 -15.15 12.00 10.75
CA HIS A 284 -15.38 13.42 10.68
C HIS A 284 -16.80 13.74 11.18
N SER A 285 -16.94 14.77 12.02
CA SER A 285 -18.23 15.09 12.66
C SER A 285 -19.27 15.60 11.67
N LEU A 286 -18.87 16.11 10.50
CA LEU A 286 -19.79 16.67 9.51
C LEU A 286 -19.36 16.39 8.07
N CYS A 287 -20.16 15.68 7.30
CA CYS A 287 -19.87 15.45 5.89
C CYS A 287 -21.04 15.87 5.03
N TYR A 288 -20.73 16.62 3.99
CA TYR A 288 -21.73 17.19 3.11
C TYR A 288 -21.96 16.24 1.93
N LEU A 289 -22.48 15.06 2.24
CA LEU A 289 -22.57 13.94 1.29
C LEU A 289 -23.97 13.75 0.70
N GLN A 290 -24.96 14.51 1.19
CA GLN A 290 -26.32 14.51 0.66
C GLN A 290 -26.36 14.75 -0.86
N GLU A 291 -25.46 15.61 -1.35
CA GLU A 291 -25.35 15.99 -2.75
C GLU A 291 -25.03 14.80 -3.65
N LEU A 292 -24.37 13.76 -3.14
CA LEU A 292 -24.04 12.57 -3.92
C LEU A 292 -25.27 11.77 -4.37
N GLY A 293 -26.48 12.06 -3.85
CA GLY A 293 -27.69 11.33 -4.21
C GLY A 293 -27.70 9.87 -3.74
N LEU A 294 -26.74 9.48 -2.91
CA LEU A 294 -26.55 8.12 -2.41
C LEU A 294 -27.33 7.84 -1.11
N GLY A 295 -28.28 8.70 -0.74
CA GLY A 295 -29.15 8.50 0.45
C GLY A 295 -28.59 9.01 1.77
N TRP A 296 -27.53 9.82 1.73
CA TRP A 296 -26.88 10.39 2.91
C TRP A 296 -27.75 11.45 3.58
N GLY A 297 -27.73 11.49 4.91
CA GLY A 297 -28.36 12.56 5.67
C GLY A 297 -27.64 13.89 5.48
N GLU A 298 -28.41 14.98 5.53
CA GLU A 298 -27.88 16.33 5.71
C GLU A 298 -27.05 16.37 6.98
N ASP A 299 -25.88 17.01 6.93
CA ASP A 299 -25.01 17.21 8.09
C ASP A 299 -24.65 15.92 8.86
N SER A 300 -24.53 14.79 8.16
CA SER A 300 -24.20 13.51 8.80
C SER A 300 -22.69 13.36 9.00
N SER A 301 -22.28 12.84 10.15
CA SER A 301 -20.90 12.43 10.38
C SER A 301 -20.54 11.24 9.49
N CYS A 302 -19.33 11.23 8.95
CA CYS A 302 -18.88 10.17 8.05
C CYS A 302 -17.49 9.64 8.43
N THR A 303 -17.15 8.50 7.87
CA THR A 303 -15.84 7.89 8.02
C THR A 303 -15.24 7.56 6.66
N LEU A 304 -14.00 8.00 6.43
CA LEU A 304 -13.14 7.51 5.36
C LEU A 304 -12.20 6.44 5.93
N LEU A 305 -12.43 5.20 5.52
CA LEU A 305 -11.57 4.07 5.81
C LEU A 305 -10.68 3.78 4.61
N MET A 306 -9.39 4.07 4.74
CA MET A 306 -8.34 3.59 3.83
C MET A 306 -7.86 2.24 4.37
N ASN A 307 -8.01 1.17 3.61
CA ASN A 307 -7.59 -0.17 3.99
C ASN A 307 -6.81 -0.80 2.82
N GLY A 308 -5.48 -0.67 2.87
CA GLY A 308 -4.60 -1.05 1.77
C GLY A 308 -4.87 -0.21 0.50
N PRO A 309 -5.17 -0.85 -0.65
CA PRO A 309 -5.39 -0.13 -1.92
C PRO A 309 -6.82 0.41 -2.09
N THR A 310 -7.73 0.10 -1.16
CA THR A 310 -9.14 0.49 -1.26
C THR A 310 -9.45 1.54 -0.20
N ALA A 311 -10.24 2.54 -0.56
CA ALA A 311 -10.84 3.45 0.40
C ALA A 311 -12.36 3.43 0.30
N TYR A 312 -12.99 3.52 1.47
CA TYR A 312 -14.44 3.47 1.65
C TYR A 312 -14.87 4.73 2.38
N LEU A 313 -15.92 5.37 1.87
CA LEU A 313 -16.58 6.47 2.55
C LEU A 313 -17.99 6.02 2.92
N TYR A 314 -18.29 6.06 4.22
CA TYR A 314 -19.58 5.64 4.77
C TYR A 314 -20.08 6.58 5.87
N ASP A 315 -21.38 6.61 6.09
CA ASP A 315 -21.99 7.39 7.16
C ASP A 315 -21.85 6.68 8.52
N THR A 316 -22.02 7.43 9.60
CA THR A 316 -21.84 6.89 10.97
C THR A 316 -22.83 5.79 11.32
N ASN A 317 -23.99 5.77 10.68
CA ASN A 317 -24.99 4.71 10.86
C ASN A 317 -24.71 3.47 9.99
N GLU A 318 -23.66 3.50 9.17
CA GLU A 318 -23.31 2.45 8.20
C GLU A 318 -24.51 2.08 7.30
N SER A 319 -25.35 3.06 6.98
CA SER A 319 -26.50 2.92 6.09
C SER A 319 -26.13 3.15 4.62
N ASN A 320 -25.11 3.96 4.36
CA ASN A 320 -24.69 4.30 3.02
C ASN A 320 -23.17 4.13 2.90
N CYS A 321 -22.70 3.58 1.78
CA CYS A 321 -21.28 3.44 1.49
C CYS A 321 -20.96 3.51 0.01
N CYS A 322 -19.81 4.09 -0.29
CA CYS A 322 -19.21 4.14 -1.62
C CYS A 322 -17.69 3.90 -1.55
N LEU A 323 -17.12 3.52 -2.69
CA LEU A 323 -15.69 3.49 -2.91
C LEU A 323 -15.18 4.91 -3.10
N ALA A 324 -14.24 5.31 -2.26
CA ALA A 324 -13.58 6.59 -2.34
C ALA A 324 -12.16 6.33 -2.89
N GLY A 325 -11.91 6.60 -4.18
CA GLY A 325 -10.56 6.50 -4.77
C GLY A 325 -10.22 5.25 -5.59
N TYR A 326 -11.17 4.63 -6.31
CA TYR A 326 -10.91 3.55 -7.26
C TYR A 326 -11.79 3.82 -8.50
N ASN A 327 -11.30 3.90 -9.75
CA ASN A 327 -11.12 2.73 -10.64
C ASN A 327 -10.35 3.09 -11.93
N GLY A 328 -9.15 3.68 -11.82
CA GLY A 328 -8.40 4.12 -12.99
C GLY A 328 -8.99 5.38 -13.61
N ALA A 329 -8.14 6.23 -14.15
CA ALA A 329 -8.56 7.42 -14.87
C ALA A 329 -9.30 6.99 -16.14
N VAL A 330 -10.61 6.76 -16.05
CA VAL A 330 -11.49 6.84 -17.21
C VAL A 330 -11.76 8.31 -17.40
N SER A 331 -11.12 8.89 -18.42
CA SER A 331 -11.53 10.16 -19.00
C SER A 331 -13.03 10.07 -19.29
N ALA A 332 -13.84 10.68 -18.42
CA ALA A 332 -15.25 10.86 -18.71
C ALA A 332 -15.35 12.11 -19.59
N PRO A 333 -16.11 12.07 -20.70
CA PRO A 333 -16.38 13.28 -21.46
C PRO A 333 -17.02 14.29 -20.51
N GLY A 334 -16.48 15.51 -20.52
CA GLY A 334 -17.01 16.59 -19.71
C GLY A 334 -18.51 16.81 -19.97
N PRO A 335 -19.22 17.43 -19.01
CA PRO A 335 -20.63 17.79 -19.18
C PRO A 335 -20.86 18.52 -20.51
N PRO A 336 -22.00 18.27 -21.21
CA PRO A 336 -22.33 18.99 -22.43
C PRO A 336 -22.34 20.51 -22.19
N GLY A 337 -21.44 21.23 -22.86
CA GLY A 337 -21.31 22.69 -22.72
C GLY A 337 -20.24 23.17 -21.73
N SER A 338 -19.47 22.25 -21.14
CA SER A 338 -18.25 22.61 -20.42
C SER A 338 -17.05 22.67 -21.40
N ASP A 339 -16.14 23.65 -21.21
CA ASP A 339 -14.90 23.75 -22.00
C ASP A 339 -13.86 22.67 -21.60
N TRP A 340 -14.18 21.84 -20.60
CA TRP A 340 -13.33 20.77 -20.08
C TRP A 340 -13.50 19.51 -20.93
N GLN A 341 -12.58 19.26 -21.88
CA GLN A 341 -12.66 18.08 -22.75
C GLN A 341 -12.43 16.77 -21.99
N ASP A 342 -11.74 16.79 -20.85
CA ASP A 342 -11.50 15.63 -20.00
C ASP A 342 -11.59 16.03 -18.52
N VAL A 343 -12.56 15.46 -17.79
CA VAL A 343 -12.55 15.53 -16.32
C VAL A 343 -11.66 14.39 -15.82
N ILE A 344 -10.55 14.74 -15.19
CA ILE A 344 -9.67 13.76 -14.54
C ILE A 344 -10.25 13.48 -13.14
N TRP A 345 -10.75 12.26 -12.96
CA TRP A 345 -11.09 11.74 -11.64
C TRP A 345 -9.78 11.39 -10.93
N CYS A 346 -9.49 12.10 -9.85
CA CYS A 346 -8.26 11.88 -9.10
C CYS A 346 -8.53 10.80 -8.05
N ASN A 347 -7.70 9.74 -8.06
CA ASN A 347 -7.79 8.71 -7.05
C ASN A 347 -7.48 9.35 -5.70
N LEU A 348 -8.19 8.94 -4.65
CA LEU A 348 -7.67 9.15 -3.31
C LEU A 348 -6.41 8.32 -3.23
N ASP A 349 -5.26 8.98 -3.35
CA ASP A 349 -4.01 8.30 -3.15
C ASP A 349 -4.07 7.64 -1.76
N PRO A 350 -3.72 6.35 -1.64
CA PRO A 350 -3.51 5.76 -0.34
C PRO A 350 -2.48 6.66 0.33
N MET A 351 -2.89 7.36 1.39
CA MET A 351 -2.03 8.38 1.99
C MET A 351 -0.70 7.72 2.34
N PHE A 352 0.36 8.17 1.65
CA PHE A 352 1.69 7.59 1.77
C PHE A 352 2.08 7.56 3.25
N GLU A 353 2.52 6.38 3.70
CA GLU A 353 2.91 6.05 5.08
C GLU A 353 3.87 7.08 5.69
N ASN A 354 4.60 7.81 4.84
CA ASN A 354 5.45 8.93 5.19
C ASN A 354 5.10 10.15 4.31
N PHE A 355 3.93 10.76 4.47
CA PHE A 355 3.64 12.10 3.92
C PHE A 355 4.86 13.07 4.01
N PRO A 356 5.56 13.15 5.16
CA PRO A 356 6.91 13.68 5.32
C PRO A 356 7.94 13.36 4.21
N GLU A 357 8.13 12.08 3.91
CA GLU A 357 9.17 11.59 3.01
C GLU A 357 8.70 11.58 1.56
N TRP A 358 7.40 11.35 1.30
CA TRP A 358 6.78 11.62 0.01
C TRP A 358 7.03 13.07 -0.41
N TRP A 359 6.92 13.98 0.57
CA TRP A 359 7.23 15.38 0.37
C TRP A 359 8.74 15.55 0.06
N THR A 360 9.65 14.80 0.67
CA THR A 360 11.06 14.81 0.25
C THR A 360 11.35 14.14 -1.11
N GLN A 361 10.64 13.07 -1.48
CA GLN A 361 10.96 12.14 -2.57
C GLN A 361 10.33 12.46 -3.92
N SER A 362 9.20 13.17 -3.96
CA SER A 362 8.50 13.42 -5.23
C SER A 362 9.36 14.22 -6.22
N GLU A 363 9.67 13.63 -7.38
CA GLU A 363 10.35 14.26 -8.52
C GLU A 363 9.46 15.26 -9.28
N SER A 364 8.13 15.17 -9.10
CA SER A 364 7.15 16.00 -9.82
C SER A 364 6.85 17.34 -9.15
N THR A 365 7.46 17.61 -8.00
CA THR A 365 7.18 18.81 -7.20
C THR A 365 8.26 19.87 -7.43
N THR A 366 7.86 20.99 -8.01
CA THR A 366 8.71 22.19 -8.08
C THR A 366 8.60 22.98 -6.77
N ASN A 367 9.63 23.76 -6.41
CA ASN A 367 9.65 24.65 -5.23
C ASN A 367 9.44 23.99 -3.87
N LYS A 368 10.40 23.14 -3.43
CA LYS A 368 10.46 22.69 -2.05
C LYS A 368 11.11 23.71 -1.13
N SER A 369 10.38 24.14 -0.11
CA SER A 369 10.94 24.92 0.98
C SER A 369 10.63 24.27 2.33
N VAL A 370 11.65 24.21 3.18
CA VAL A 370 11.52 23.88 4.60
C VAL A 370 12.00 25.11 5.36
N GLN A 371 11.14 25.67 6.20
CA GLN A 371 11.42 26.91 6.90
C GLN A 371 10.94 26.82 8.35
N GLN A 372 11.49 27.67 9.20
CA GLN A 372 11.04 27.81 10.58
C GLN A 372 10.22 29.09 10.74
N MET A 373 9.20 29.04 11.59
CA MET A 373 8.38 30.19 11.97
C MET A 373 8.33 30.27 13.48
N ASP A 374 8.77 31.39 14.07
CA ASP A 374 8.93 31.51 15.52
C ASP A 374 7.61 31.70 16.29
N ASN A 375 6.61 32.32 15.66
CA ASN A 375 5.37 32.77 16.30
C ASN A 375 4.12 32.21 15.59
N TYR A 376 4.15 30.93 15.26
CA TYR A 376 2.99 30.27 14.65
C TYR A 376 1.90 30.03 15.70
N THR A 377 0.65 30.18 15.29
CA THR A 377 -0.51 29.81 16.08
C THR A 377 -1.48 29.06 15.18
N GLN A 378 -1.81 27.82 15.57
CA GLN A 378 -2.81 27.01 14.89
C GLN A 378 -4.16 27.73 14.82
N THR A 379 -4.93 27.47 13.77
CA THR A 379 -6.27 28.05 13.60
C THR A 379 -7.20 27.64 14.76
N SER A 380 -7.01 26.43 15.28
CA SER A 380 -7.75 25.84 16.40
C SER A 380 -7.33 26.40 17.76
N GLY A 381 -6.15 27.04 17.84
CA GLY A 381 -5.58 27.55 19.07
C GLY A 381 -4.97 26.49 19.99
N HIS A 382 -4.92 25.21 19.59
CA HIS A 382 -4.32 24.13 20.40
C HIS A 382 -2.78 24.23 20.48
N TYR A 383 -2.14 24.91 19.53
CA TYR A 383 -0.71 25.16 19.52
C TYR A 383 -0.39 26.63 19.25
N SER A 384 0.54 27.18 20.03
CA SER A 384 1.20 28.45 19.75
C SER A 384 2.67 28.34 20.12
N GLY A 385 3.56 28.70 19.20
CA GLY A 385 5.00 28.61 19.40
C GLY A 385 5.79 28.44 18.10
N PRO A 386 7.08 28.10 18.21
CA PRO A 386 7.92 27.90 17.05
C PRO A 386 7.57 26.61 16.32
N VAL A 387 7.61 26.64 15.00
CA VAL A 387 7.31 25.48 14.13
C VAL A 387 8.30 25.36 13.00
N GLN A 388 8.33 24.17 12.42
CA GLN A 388 8.90 23.92 11.10
C GLN A 388 7.74 23.69 10.13
N TYR A 389 7.77 24.33 8.97
CA TYR A 389 6.78 24.10 7.92
C TYR A 389 7.47 23.75 6.60
N SER A 390 6.77 22.95 5.79
CA SER A 390 7.25 22.45 4.49
C SER A 390 6.17 22.62 3.43
N THR A 391 6.48 23.15 2.24
CA THR A 391 5.50 23.48 1.18
C THR A 391 5.81 22.97 -0.23
N ALA A 392 4.90 22.19 -0.81
CA ALA A 392 5.05 21.53 -2.10
C ALA A 392 4.07 22.06 -3.13
N LEU A 393 4.49 22.27 -4.37
CA LEU A 393 3.57 22.44 -5.49
C LEU A 393 3.42 21.12 -6.24
N TRP A 394 2.20 20.61 -6.34
CA TRP A 394 1.88 19.44 -7.15
C TRP A 394 0.70 19.72 -8.09
N GLY A 395 0.96 19.63 -9.39
CA GLY A 395 0.02 20.12 -10.40
C GLY A 395 -0.18 21.62 -10.24
N GLU A 396 -1.42 22.02 -9.97
CA GLU A 396 -1.81 23.40 -9.67
C GLU A 396 -2.12 23.65 -8.18
N SER A 397 -2.00 22.62 -7.33
CA SER A 397 -2.27 22.69 -5.89
C SER A 397 -0.98 22.72 -5.08
N TRP A 398 -0.93 23.63 -4.12
CA TRP A 398 0.06 23.66 -3.07
C TRP A 398 -0.36 22.82 -1.87
N PHE A 399 0.58 22.05 -1.35
CA PHE A 399 0.46 21.26 -0.15
C PHE A 399 1.38 21.85 0.91
N TYR A 400 0.97 21.83 2.17
CA TYR A 400 1.81 22.23 3.28
C TYR A 400 1.66 21.33 4.47
N TYR A 401 2.72 21.25 5.25
CA TYR A 401 2.80 20.46 6.46
C TYR A 401 3.57 21.22 7.52
N ILE A 402 3.00 21.32 8.73
CA ILE A 402 3.55 22.06 9.86
C ILE A 402 3.76 21.12 11.02
N THR A 403 4.93 21.21 11.64
CA THR A 403 5.27 20.47 12.86
C THR A 403 5.86 21.36 13.93
N ASP A 404 5.80 20.91 15.17
CA ASP A 404 6.61 21.52 16.22
C ASP A 404 8.11 21.26 15.96
N LEU A 405 8.99 21.88 16.76
CA LEU A 405 10.43 21.69 16.64
C LEU A 405 10.91 20.27 17.01
N LYS A 406 10.03 19.41 17.52
CA LYS A 406 10.31 17.99 17.79
C LYS A 406 9.86 17.08 16.65
N GLY A 407 9.20 17.62 15.63
CA GLY A 407 8.68 16.87 14.48
C GLY A 407 7.28 16.29 14.69
N ASN A 408 6.55 16.71 15.73
CA ASN A 408 5.15 16.29 15.92
C ASN A 408 4.24 17.06 14.95
N PRO A 409 3.28 16.38 14.28
CA PRO A 409 2.30 17.05 13.41
C PRO A 409 1.50 18.11 14.15
N LEU A 410 1.35 19.27 13.51
CA LEU A 410 0.48 20.36 13.97
C LEU A 410 -0.59 20.69 12.95
N GLU A 411 -0.23 20.91 11.68
CA GLU A 411 -1.20 21.25 10.65
C GLU A 411 -0.82 20.58 9.33
N TYR A 412 -1.83 20.16 8.59
CA TYR A 412 -1.69 19.71 7.21
C TYR A 412 -2.74 20.42 6.37
N GLY A 413 -2.38 20.87 5.18
CA GLY A 413 -3.38 21.31 4.25
C GLY A 413 -2.95 21.38 2.80
N GLU A 414 -3.93 21.74 1.98
CA GLU A 414 -3.85 21.81 0.54
C GLU A 414 -4.66 23.01 0.05
N GLY A 415 -4.16 23.73 -0.95
CA GLY A 415 -4.83 24.89 -1.52
C GLY A 415 -4.12 25.45 -2.75
N PRO A 416 -4.65 26.51 -3.38
CA PRO A 416 -4.18 27.00 -4.68
C PRO A 416 -2.92 27.87 -4.62
N CYS A 417 -2.36 28.15 -3.44
CA CYS A 417 -1.30 29.15 -3.24
C CYS A 417 -0.14 28.63 -2.39
N GLU A 418 1.05 29.24 -2.42
CA GLU A 418 2.13 28.85 -1.51
C GLU A 418 1.86 29.31 -0.06
N TYR A 419 2.14 28.46 0.92
CA TYR A 419 2.10 28.81 2.36
C TYR A 419 3.49 29.27 2.85
N PRO A 420 3.62 30.12 3.88
CA PRO A 420 2.71 31.17 4.31
C PRO A 420 2.96 32.40 3.41
N SER A 421 2.50 32.40 2.16
CA SER A 421 2.64 33.60 1.35
C SER A 421 1.56 34.62 1.71
N THR A 422 1.97 35.89 1.85
CA THR A 422 1.08 37.06 1.97
C THR A 422 0.60 37.55 0.59
N TRP A 423 0.96 36.86 -0.49
CA TRP A 423 0.62 37.25 -1.84
C TRP A 423 -0.77 36.72 -2.19
N ASP A 424 -1.75 37.56 -1.93
CA ASP A 424 -2.88 37.76 -2.83
C ASP A 424 -3.76 36.54 -3.15
N CYS A 425 -3.81 35.51 -2.29
CA CYS A 425 -4.93 34.56 -2.31
C CYS A 425 -6.26 35.25 -1.98
N ASP A 426 -6.18 36.44 -1.36
CA ASP A 426 -7.30 37.33 -1.09
C ASP A 426 -7.64 38.30 -2.25
N SER A 427 -6.80 38.46 -3.30
CA SER A 427 -7.24 39.26 -4.46
C SER A 427 -8.28 38.45 -5.22
N GLY A 428 -9.54 38.83 -5.03
CA GLY A 428 -10.72 38.18 -5.59
C GLY A 428 -10.85 38.21 -7.12
N GLU A 429 -9.75 38.11 -7.86
CA GLU A 429 -9.66 37.98 -9.33
C GLU A 429 -9.02 36.67 -9.80
N SER A 430 -8.72 35.70 -8.91
CA SER A 430 -8.44 34.35 -9.39
C SER A 430 -9.67 33.85 -10.17
N ARG A 431 -9.46 33.23 -11.35
CA ARG A 431 -10.53 32.65 -12.19
C ARG A 431 -11.40 31.62 -11.46
N TYR A 432 -11.00 31.24 -10.25
CA TYR A 432 -11.67 30.37 -9.30
C TYR A 432 -12.08 31.21 -8.08
N GLY A 433 -13.10 32.06 -8.25
CA GLY A 433 -13.39 33.20 -7.38
C GLY A 433 -13.36 32.90 -5.87
N LYS A 434 -12.76 33.81 -5.08
CA LYS A 434 -12.78 33.82 -3.60
C LYS A 434 -12.60 32.44 -2.92
N HIS A 435 -11.69 31.60 -3.42
CA HIS A 435 -11.23 30.47 -2.63
C HIS A 435 -10.10 30.93 -1.70
N ASN A 436 -10.48 31.40 -0.50
CA ASN A 436 -9.61 31.33 0.68
C ASN A 436 -9.43 29.87 1.16
N GLY A 437 -9.57 28.91 0.22
CA GLY A 437 -9.85 27.49 0.37
C GLY A 437 -8.59 26.68 0.53
N TRP A 438 -7.92 26.90 1.65
CA TRP A 438 -7.00 25.92 2.17
C TRP A 438 -7.81 24.86 2.92
N ASN A 439 -8.01 23.71 2.30
CA ASN A 439 -8.44 22.51 3.01
C ASN A 439 -7.37 22.20 4.04
N SER A 440 -7.69 22.29 5.31
CA SER A 440 -6.68 22.20 6.37
C SER A 440 -7.18 21.41 7.56
N ARG A 441 -6.22 20.78 8.23
CA ARG A 441 -6.44 19.94 9.39
C ARG A 441 -5.46 20.36 10.45
N ASP A 442 -5.98 20.80 11.59
CA ASP A 442 -5.19 21.01 12.79
C ASP A 442 -5.23 19.72 13.61
N PHE A 443 -4.06 19.20 13.94
CA PHE A 443 -3.89 18.09 14.86
C PHE A 443 -3.77 18.63 16.28
N TRP A 444 -4.40 17.98 17.24
CA TRP A 444 -4.26 18.30 18.66
C TRP A 444 -3.02 17.59 19.21
N PRO A 445 -1.91 18.30 19.48
CA PRO A 445 -0.62 17.66 19.77
C PRO A 445 -0.68 16.77 21.02
N GLU A 446 -1.53 17.12 21.98
CA GLU A 446 -1.76 16.38 23.22
C GLU A 446 -2.42 15.01 23.01
N THR A 447 -3.13 14.83 21.89
CA THR A 447 -3.79 13.57 21.54
C THR A 447 -2.93 12.69 20.64
N PHE A 448 -1.85 13.25 20.08
CA PHE A 448 -0.97 12.54 19.17
C PHE A 448 -0.14 11.52 19.96
N GLY A 449 -0.62 10.28 20.00
CA GLY A 449 -0.07 9.23 20.83
C GLY A 449 0.06 7.91 20.08
N GLY A 450 1.23 7.27 20.25
CA GLY A 450 1.39 5.89 19.83
C GLY A 450 0.55 4.97 20.71
N ARG A 451 -0.31 4.16 20.10
CA ARG A 451 -1.06 3.10 20.79
C ARG A 451 -1.16 1.88 19.90
N THR A 452 -1.30 0.71 20.52
CA THR A 452 -1.53 -0.51 19.75
C THR A 452 -2.87 -0.45 19.02
N VAL A 453 -2.76 -0.66 17.73
CA VAL A 453 -3.79 -0.89 16.72
C VAL A 453 -4.60 -2.17 16.91
N LEU A 454 -5.94 -2.22 16.98
CA LEU A 454 -6.63 -3.49 16.71
C LEU A 454 -7.01 -3.59 15.23
N GLU A 455 -6.79 -4.75 14.60
CA GLU A 455 -7.20 -5.01 13.21
C GLU A 455 -8.70 -4.73 12.99
N SER A 456 -9.52 -5.02 14.00
CA SER A 456 -10.98 -4.77 13.99
C SER A 456 -11.35 -3.29 13.85
N GLU A 457 -10.45 -2.35 14.16
CA GLU A 457 -10.70 -0.92 13.96
C GLU A 457 -10.70 -0.52 12.48
N PHE A 458 -10.16 -1.39 11.61
CA PHE A 458 -10.10 -1.25 10.16
C PHE A 458 -11.00 -2.24 9.41
N GLU A 459 -11.88 -2.95 10.12
CA GLU A 459 -12.88 -3.82 9.48
C GLU A 459 -13.77 -3.00 8.54
N VAL A 460 -13.96 -3.51 7.33
CA VAL A 460 -14.83 -2.90 6.33
C VAL A 460 -16.29 -3.13 6.77
N PRO A 461 -17.10 -2.08 6.94
CA PRO A 461 -18.51 -2.24 7.29
C PRO A 461 -19.27 -3.13 6.30
N SER A 462 -20.24 -3.88 6.78
CA SER A 462 -21.06 -4.77 5.94
C SER A 462 -21.75 -4.06 4.76
N VAL A 463 -22.12 -2.79 4.94
CA VAL A 463 -22.68 -1.92 3.87
C VAL A 463 -21.68 -1.65 2.74
N CYS A 464 -20.38 -1.73 3.03
CA CYS A 464 -19.28 -1.48 2.10
C CYS A 464 -18.74 -2.75 1.43
N GLU A 465 -18.92 -3.94 2.01
CA GLU A 465 -18.31 -5.19 1.51
C GLU A 465 -18.63 -5.48 0.04
N ASN A 466 -19.85 -5.13 -0.38
CA ASN A 466 -20.35 -5.37 -1.74
C ASN A 466 -20.63 -4.07 -2.50
N THR A 467 -20.18 -2.91 -1.99
CA THR A 467 -20.44 -1.65 -2.67
C THR A 467 -19.65 -1.56 -3.97
N THR A 468 -20.36 -1.22 -5.04
CA THR A 468 -19.77 -0.86 -6.34
C THR A 468 -20.01 0.61 -6.67
N ASN A 469 -20.68 1.35 -5.77
CA ASN A 469 -20.95 2.76 -5.96
C ASN A 469 -19.66 3.54 -5.72
N GLU A 470 -19.30 4.42 -6.63
CA GLU A 470 -18.10 5.26 -6.52
C GLU A 470 -18.50 6.64 -6.00
N CYS A 471 -17.77 7.13 -4.99
CA CYS A 471 -17.83 8.53 -4.59
C CYS A 471 -16.88 9.31 -5.49
N LEU A 472 -17.49 9.91 -6.50
CA LEU A 472 -16.81 10.66 -7.53
C LEU A 472 -16.52 12.09 -7.04
N PHE A 473 -15.23 12.38 -6.83
CA PHE A 473 -14.73 13.70 -6.48
C PHE A 473 -14.06 14.31 -7.70
N GLN A 474 -14.50 15.50 -8.12
CA GLN A 474 -13.76 16.21 -9.16
C GLN A 474 -12.57 16.89 -8.52
N PHE A 475 -11.44 16.80 -9.17
CA PHE A 475 -10.29 17.62 -8.88
C PHE A 475 -9.97 18.39 -10.16
N PRO A 476 -9.64 19.68 -10.10
CA PRO A 476 -8.90 20.33 -11.17
C PRO A 476 -7.47 19.78 -11.15
N CYS A 477 -7.29 18.51 -11.49
CA CYS A 477 -5.96 17.99 -11.75
C CYS A 477 -5.52 18.64 -13.07
N ALA A 478 -4.55 19.55 -12.98
CA ALA A 478 -4.02 20.31 -14.11
C ALA A 478 -3.91 19.40 -15.33
N VAL A 479 -4.66 19.73 -16.37
CA VAL A 479 -4.48 19.09 -17.68
C VAL A 479 -3.09 19.52 -18.11
N SER A 480 -2.09 18.66 -17.91
CA SER A 480 -0.88 18.80 -18.72
C SER A 480 -1.41 18.74 -20.14
N SER A 481 -1.41 19.88 -20.84
CA SER A 481 -1.81 19.92 -22.25
C SER A 481 -1.15 18.72 -22.91
N PRO A 482 -1.89 17.92 -23.71
CA PRO A 482 -1.31 16.74 -24.33
C PRO A 482 0.02 17.18 -24.94
N MET A 483 1.12 16.63 -24.42
CA MET A 483 2.41 16.86 -25.05
C MET A 483 2.22 16.40 -26.48
N ASP A 484 2.25 17.37 -27.39
CA ASP A 484 2.03 17.18 -28.81
C ASP A 484 3.20 16.35 -29.35
N PHE A 485 3.15 15.04 -29.12
CA PHE A 485 4.14 14.08 -29.58
C PHE A 485 3.94 13.92 -31.09
N GLY A 486 4.55 14.84 -31.83
CA GLY A 486 4.82 14.67 -33.25
C GLY A 486 3.64 14.98 -34.15
N GLY A 487 3.45 16.26 -34.44
CA GLY A 487 2.83 16.69 -35.68
C GLY A 487 3.58 16.07 -36.87
N ALA A 488 2.99 15.05 -37.50
CA ALA A 488 3.39 14.64 -38.83
C ALA A 488 3.22 15.83 -39.79
N PRO A 489 4.20 16.14 -40.66
CA PRO A 489 4.07 17.26 -41.58
C PRO A 489 2.90 16.99 -42.54
N LYS A 490 1.96 17.93 -42.59
CA LYS A 490 0.87 17.90 -43.58
C LYS A 490 1.47 17.96 -44.98
N PRO A 491 1.04 17.09 -45.92
CA PRO A 491 1.49 17.18 -47.31
C PRO A 491 0.88 18.43 -47.95
N PHE A 492 1.71 19.12 -48.75
CA PHE A 492 1.29 20.15 -49.70
C PHE A 492 0.45 19.57 -50.82
#